data_AF-A0A5C7LZM7-F1
#
_entry.id   AF-A0A5C7LZM7-F1
#
_cell.length_a   1.000
_cell.length_b   1.000
_cell.length_c   1.000
_cell.angle_alpha   90.00
_cell.angle_beta   90.00
_cell.angle_gamma   90.00
#
_symmetry.space_group_name_H-M   'P 1'
#
loop_
_entity.id
_entity.type
_entity.pdbx_description
1 polymer ?
#
loop_
_entity_poly.entity_id
_entity_poly.type
_entity_poly.pdbx_seq_one_letter_code
_entity_poly.pdbx_strand_id
1 'polypeptide(L)'
;MSSADLGVDAALAAIRAADGEGALRSGIEQALQAVRAAARASAPAGEVAAAWSQALRSGVAAAVRLTPGPSWSWFVSGSVARGEAVAGSDVETLVVLADDAARDAAGHE
;
A
#
# COMPACT_ATOMS: atom_id res chain seq x y z
N MET A 1 4.76 -23.27 6.72
CA MET A 1 4.88 -22.04 5.90
C MET A 1 5.23 -22.48 4.49
N SER A 2 4.37 -22.18 3.52
CA SER A 2 4.60 -22.50 2.12
C SER A 2 5.68 -21.55 1.54
N SER A 3 6.34 -21.95 0.45
CA SER A 3 7.22 -21.04 -0.31
C SER A 3 6.47 -19.80 -0.82
N ALA A 4 5.15 -19.91 -0.99
CA ALA A 4 4.29 -18.79 -1.32
C ALA A 4 4.18 -17.77 -0.17
N ASP A 5 4.06 -18.24 1.08
CA ASP A 5 4.01 -17.38 2.28
C ASP A 5 5.32 -16.60 2.44
N LEU A 6 6.45 -17.30 2.28
CA LEU A 6 7.78 -16.69 2.35
C LEU A 6 8.00 -15.61 1.27
N GLY A 7 7.43 -15.81 0.07
CA GLY A 7 7.53 -14.84 -1.02
C GLY A 7 6.73 -13.56 -0.75
N VAL A 8 5.53 -13.68 -0.18
CA VAL A 8 4.70 -12.53 0.19
C VAL A 8 5.33 -11.75 1.36
N ASP A 9 5.81 -12.45 2.39
CA ASP A 9 6.45 -11.82 3.55
C ASP A 9 7.71 -11.04 3.17
N ALA A 10 8.56 -11.60 2.30
CA ALA A 10 9.74 -10.91 1.79
C ALA A 10 9.37 -9.65 1.00
N ALA A 11 8.34 -9.72 0.14
CA ALA A 11 7.88 -8.56 -0.61
C ALA A 11 7.28 -7.47 0.31
N LEU A 12 6.54 -7.85 1.35
CA LEU A 12 6.05 -6.92 2.37
C LEU A 12 7.19 -6.24 3.12
N ALA A 13 8.23 -6.99 3.48
CA ALA A 13 9.43 -6.41 4.10
C ALA A 13 10.12 -5.41 3.17
N ALA A 14 10.26 -5.75 1.88
CA ALA A 14 10.83 -4.86 0.87
C ALA A 14 10.02 -3.57 0.69
N ILE A 15 8.68 -3.66 0.60
CA ILE A 15 7.79 -2.48 0.52
C ILE A 15 7.96 -1.58 1.76
N ARG A 16 8.00 -2.17 2.96
CA ARG A 16 8.15 -1.40 4.20
C ARG A 16 9.51 -0.72 4.30
N ALA A 17 10.56 -1.38 3.82
CA ALA A 17 11.94 -0.88 3.83
C ALA A 17 12.28 0.06 2.66
N ALA A 18 11.38 0.23 1.68
CA ALA A 18 11.63 1.07 0.53
C ALA A 18 12.00 2.51 0.92
N ASP A 19 13.11 2.98 0.34
CA ASP A 19 13.76 4.27 0.54
C ASP A 19 13.56 5.25 -0.64
N GLY A 20 12.85 4.81 -1.67
CA GLY A 20 12.51 5.61 -2.84
C GLY A 20 11.48 4.93 -3.73
N GLU A 21 11.01 5.67 -4.74
CA GLU A 21 9.97 5.20 -5.66
C GLU A 21 10.36 3.91 -6.37
N GLY A 22 11.61 3.80 -6.83
CA GLY A 22 12.11 2.60 -7.52
C GLY A 22 12.04 1.35 -6.64
N ALA A 23 12.55 1.44 -5.41
CA ALA A 23 12.49 0.33 -4.45
C ALA A 23 11.04 -0.05 -4.10
N LEU A 24 10.16 0.95 -3.92
CA LEU A 24 8.75 0.73 -3.65
C LEU A 24 8.06 0.00 -4.82
N ARG A 25 8.28 0.46 -6.05
CA ARG A 25 7.74 -0.15 -7.26
C ARG A 25 8.18 -1.61 -7.40
N SER A 26 9.47 -1.89 -7.22
CA SER A 26 9.99 -3.26 -7.27
C SER A 26 9.38 -4.15 -6.16
N GLY A 27 9.19 -3.63 -4.95
CA GLY A 27 8.54 -4.36 -3.86
C GLY A 27 7.08 -4.72 -4.18
N ILE A 28 6.31 -3.79 -4.75
CA ILE A 28 4.92 -4.02 -5.18
C ILE A 28 4.86 -5.06 -6.31
N GLU A 29 5.77 -4.97 -7.29
CA GLU A 29 5.86 -5.95 -8.37
C GLU A 29 6.18 -7.35 -7.84
N GLN A 30 7.12 -7.47 -6.89
CA GLN A 30 7.43 -8.74 -6.23
C GLN A 30 6.21 -9.30 -5.49
N ALA A 31 5.48 -8.46 -4.76
CA ALA A 31 4.25 -8.87 -4.08
C ALA A 31 3.20 -9.38 -5.09
N LEU A 32 3.02 -8.68 -6.22
CA LEU A 32 2.11 -9.11 -7.27
C LEU A 32 2.50 -10.47 -7.88
N GLN A 33 3.80 -10.71 -8.08
CA GLN A 33 4.27 -12.01 -8.57
C GLN A 33 4.05 -13.12 -7.54
N ALA A 34 4.29 -12.84 -6.25
CA ALA A 34 4.09 -13.79 -5.16
C ALA A 34 2.62 -14.20 -5.02
N VAL A 35 1.68 -13.24 -5.01
CA VAL A 35 0.23 -13.56 -4.92
C VAL A 35 -0.27 -14.30 -6.16
N ARG A 36 0.25 -13.98 -7.34
CA ARG A 36 -0.05 -14.73 -8.58
C ARG A 36 0.50 -16.16 -8.52
N ALA A 37 1.68 -16.36 -7.95
CA ALA A 37 2.25 -17.68 -7.75
C ALA A 37 1.42 -18.50 -6.74
N ALA A 38 1.00 -17.89 -5.63
CA ALA A 38 0.12 -18.51 -4.64
C ALA A 38 -1.22 -18.95 -5.27
N ALA A 39 -1.85 -18.08 -6.07
CA ALA A 39 -3.08 -18.41 -6.78
C ALA A 39 -2.89 -19.59 -7.76
N ARG A 40 -1.79 -19.62 -8.52
CA ARG A 40 -1.46 -20.75 -9.41
C ARG A 40 -1.19 -22.05 -8.65
N ALA A 41 -0.70 -21.95 -7.43
CA ALA A 41 -0.53 -23.09 -6.52
C ALA A 41 -1.83 -23.46 -5.78
N SER A 42 -2.98 -22.91 -6.18
CA SER A 42 -4.29 -23.18 -5.59
C SER A 42 -4.40 -22.83 -4.11
N ALA A 43 -3.66 -21.82 -3.65
CA ALA A 43 -3.89 -21.24 -2.32
C ALA A 43 -5.33 -20.71 -2.20
N PRO A 44 -5.93 -20.74 -0.99
CA PRO A 44 -7.28 -20.22 -0.77
C PRO A 44 -7.43 -18.77 -1.26
N ALA A 45 -8.51 -18.50 -2.02
CA ALA A 45 -8.71 -17.18 -2.64
C ALA A 45 -8.75 -16.04 -1.61
N GLY A 46 -9.35 -16.29 -0.43
CA GLY A 46 -9.37 -15.32 0.67
C GLY A 46 -7.99 -14.98 1.22
N GLU A 47 -7.07 -15.95 1.28
CA GLU A 47 -5.68 -15.72 1.72
C GLU A 47 -4.90 -14.92 0.67
N VAL A 48 -5.08 -15.26 -0.62
CA VAL A 48 -4.48 -14.49 -1.72
C VAL A 48 -4.98 -13.04 -1.72
N ALA A 49 -6.28 -12.83 -1.51
CA ALA A 49 -6.86 -11.49 -1.44
C ALA A 49 -6.38 -10.69 -0.22
N ALA A 50 -6.28 -11.34 0.94
CA ALA A 50 -5.77 -10.73 2.16
C ALA A 50 -4.30 -10.30 2.01
N ALA A 51 -3.47 -11.17 1.45
CA ALA A 51 -2.07 -10.91 1.15
C ALA A 51 -1.89 -9.74 0.18
N TRP A 52 -2.65 -9.74 -0.93
CA TRP A 52 -2.58 -8.66 -1.91
C TRP A 52 -3.06 -7.33 -1.32
N SER A 53 -4.15 -7.34 -0.55
CA SER A 53 -4.65 -6.15 0.13
C SER A 53 -3.64 -5.59 1.14
N GLN A 54 -2.92 -6.46 1.87
CA GLN A 54 -1.88 -6.04 2.80
C GLN A 54 -0.68 -5.42 2.07
N ALA A 55 -0.29 -5.96 0.92
CA ALA A 55 0.76 -5.39 0.09
C ALA A 55 0.38 -3.98 -0.39
N LEU A 56 -0.85 -3.80 -0.87
CA LEU A 56 -1.36 -2.49 -1.30
C LEU A 56 -1.42 -1.47 -0.15
N ARG A 57 -1.95 -1.84 1.03
CA ARG A 57 -1.96 -0.95 2.20
C ARG A 57 -0.54 -0.56 2.65
N SER A 58 0.39 -1.52 2.63
CA SER A 58 1.81 -1.25 2.93
C SER A 58 2.44 -0.33 1.88
N GLY A 59 2.05 -0.50 0.61
CA GLY A 59 2.49 0.33 -0.50
C GLY A 59 2.03 1.77 -0.36
N VAL A 60 0.75 2.00 -0.02
CA VAL A 60 0.23 3.35 0.27
C VAL A 60 0.95 3.97 1.45
N ALA A 61 1.15 3.22 2.55
CA ALA A 61 1.89 3.72 3.72
C ALA A 61 3.32 4.13 3.38
N ALA A 62 4.01 3.33 2.56
CA ALA A 62 5.35 3.64 2.10
C ALA A 62 5.37 4.85 1.14
N ALA A 63 4.43 4.93 0.21
CA ALA A 63 4.29 6.08 -0.68
C ALA A 63 4.08 7.39 0.09
N VAL A 64 3.21 7.37 1.11
CA VAL A 64 3.00 8.55 1.97
C VAL A 64 4.29 8.93 2.71
N ARG A 65 5.00 7.96 3.28
CA ARG A 65 6.29 8.22 3.95
C ARG A 65 7.34 8.81 2.99
N LEU A 66 7.38 8.33 1.75
CA LEU A 66 8.33 8.76 0.72
C LEU A 66 7.95 10.07 0.04
N THR A 67 6.73 10.57 0.25
CA THR A 67 6.26 11.82 -0.34
C THR A 67 6.43 12.95 0.67
N PRO A 68 7.37 13.89 0.45
CA PRO A 68 7.49 15.07 1.30
C PRO A 68 6.22 15.90 1.19
N GLY A 69 5.71 16.38 2.32
CA GLY A 69 4.46 17.13 2.32
C GLY A 69 4.11 17.68 3.71
N PRO A 70 3.02 18.46 3.80
CA PRO A 70 2.47 18.91 5.07
C PRO A 70 2.02 17.72 5.92
N SER A 71 1.72 17.95 7.19
CA SER A 71 1.03 16.94 7.99
C SER A 71 -0.34 16.65 7.41
N TRP A 72 -0.48 15.48 6.81
CA TRP A 72 -1.72 14.96 6.25
C TRP A 72 -2.10 13.62 6.88
N SER A 73 -3.40 13.36 6.94
CA SER A 73 -3.93 12.03 7.22
C SER A 73 -4.35 11.38 5.91
N TRP A 74 -4.28 10.06 5.85
CA TRP A 74 -4.65 9.31 4.65
C TRP A 74 -5.39 8.03 5.06
N PHE A 75 -6.28 7.58 4.17
CA PHE A 75 -7.12 6.41 4.38
C PHE A 75 -7.15 5.58 3.12
N VAL A 76 -7.04 4.26 3.28
CA VAL A 76 -7.37 3.32 2.22
C VAL A 76 -8.79 2.83 2.46
N SER A 77 -9.60 2.76 1.41
CA SER A 77 -10.99 2.28 1.47
C SER A 77 -11.22 1.10 0.52
N GLY A 78 -12.48 0.79 0.22
CA GLY A 78 -12.83 -0.22 -0.78
C GLY A 78 -12.37 -1.64 -0.44
N SER A 79 -12.11 -2.41 -1.50
CA SER A 79 -11.72 -3.82 -1.40
C SER A 79 -10.38 -4.00 -0.66
N VAL A 80 -9.46 -3.06 -0.87
CA VAL A 80 -8.15 -3.05 -0.24
C VAL A 80 -8.28 -2.86 1.26
N ALA A 81 -9.17 -2.00 1.75
CA ALA A 81 -9.38 -1.84 3.19
C ALA A 81 -9.97 -3.09 3.85
N ARG A 82 -10.91 -3.76 3.16
CA ARG A 82 -11.57 -4.97 3.70
C ARG A 82 -10.73 -6.24 3.61
N GLY A 83 -9.61 -6.23 2.89
CA GLY A 83 -8.80 -7.44 2.70
C GLY A 83 -9.26 -8.32 1.55
N GLU A 84 -10.03 -7.75 0.62
CA GLU A 84 -10.74 -8.48 -0.45
C GLU A 84 -10.20 -8.13 -1.84
N ALA A 85 -9.13 -7.36 -1.95
CA ALA A 85 -8.59 -6.95 -3.23
C ALA A 85 -8.07 -8.15 -4.03
N VAL A 86 -8.35 -8.15 -5.33
CA VAL A 86 -7.80 -9.12 -6.29
C VAL A 86 -6.74 -8.44 -7.16
N ALA A 87 -5.90 -9.23 -7.82
CA ALA A 87 -4.94 -8.67 -8.76
C ALA A 87 -5.67 -7.90 -9.88
N GLY A 88 -5.38 -6.61 -10.01
CA GLY A 88 -6.08 -5.70 -10.93
C GLY A 88 -7.17 -4.84 -10.29
N SER A 89 -7.47 -5.00 -8.99
CA SER A 89 -8.29 -4.04 -8.24
C SER A 89 -7.61 -2.67 -8.19
N ASP A 90 -8.43 -1.62 -8.28
CA ASP A 90 -8.00 -0.24 -8.01
C ASP A 90 -7.70 -0.04 -6.52
N VAL A 91 -6.95 1.02 -6.21
CA VAL A 91 -6.67 1.46 -4.84
C VAL A 91 -7.44 2.74 -4.58
N GLU A 92 -8.51 2.65 -3.78
CA GLU A 92 -9.26 3.83 -3.35
C GLU A 92 -8.62 4.47 -2.13
N THR A 93 -8.18 5.74 -2.25
CA THR A 93 -7.52 6.49 -1.18
C THR A 93 -8.13 7.88 -0.98
N LEU A 94 -8.17 8.33 0.27
CA LEU A 94 -8.56 9.69 0.66
C LEU A 94 -7.40 10.34 1.42
N VAL A 95 -7.07 11.57 1.07
CA VAL A 95 -6.08 12.39 1.78
C VAL A 95 -6.79 13.58 2.41
N VAL A 96 -6.47 13.84 3.67
CA VAL A 96 -6.97 14.98 4.45
C VAL A 96 -5.77 15.84 4.83
N LEU A 97 -5.74 17.06 4.34
CA LEU A 97 -4.72 18.05 4.71
C LEU A 97 -5.12 18.69 6.05
N ALA A 98 -4.17 18.84 6.96
CA ALA A 98 -4.39 19.71 8.12
C ALA A 98 -4.57 21.15 7.62
N ASP A 99 -5.57 21.84 8.15
CA ASP A 99 -5.81 23.24 7.80
C ASP A 99 -4.71 24.10 8.46
N ASP A 100 -3.82 24.68 7.66
CA ASP A 100 -2.86 25.67 8.13
C ASP A 100 -3.62 26.98 8.35
N ALA A 101 -4.26 27.11 9.52
CA ALA A 101 -4.93 28.32 10.00
C ALA A 101 -4.02 29.57 10.05
N ALA A 102 -2.74 29.45 9.68
CA ALA A 102 -1.77 30.54 9.57
C ALA A 102 -1.85 31.32 8.23
N ARG A 103 -2.57 30.84 7.21
CA ARG A 103 -2.65 31.55 5.91
C ARG A 103 -3.56 32.79 5.91
N ASP A 104 -4.47 32.90 6.89
CA ASP A 104 -5.43 34.02 6.97
C ASP A 104 -4.91 35.26 7.72
N ALA A 105 -3.73 35.18 8.36
CA ALA A 105 -3.17 36.31 9.10
C ALA A 105 -2.43 37.34 8.23
N ALA A 106 -2.20 37.07 6.94
CA ALA A 106 -1.40 37.92 6.06
C ALA A 106 -2.21 38.89 5.17
N GLY A 107 -3.51 39.09 5.45
CA GLY A 107 -4.42 39.88 4.61
C GLY A 107 -4.95 41.18 5.21
N HIS A 108 -4.46 41.63 6.37
CA HIS A 108 -4.96 42.85 7.04
C HIS A 108 -3.82 43.69 7.64
N GLU A 109 -2.95 44.26 6.79
CA GLU A 109 -2.23 45.50 7.11
C GLU A 109 -2.16 46.42 5.89
#